data_AF-A0A0C3JE07-F1
#
_entry.id   AF-A0A0C3JE07-F1
#
_cell.length_a   1.000
_cell.length_b   1.000
_cell.length_c   1.000
_cell.angle_alpha   90.00
_cell.angle_beta   90.00
_cell.angle_gamma   90.00
#
_symmetry.space_group_name_H-M   'P 1'
#
loop_
_entity.id
_entity.type
_entity.pdbx_description
1 polymer ?
#
loop_
_entity_poly.entity_id
_entity_poly.type
_entity_poly.pdbx_seq_one_letter_code
_entity_poly.pdbx_strand_id
1 'polypeptide(L)'
;MFTIPGLLYRQLVAVIHSTFTEDNAKWFHLTPFRRVWRSAITGCEMRLYDELYTSDAWNRAHDELQKQSRSDGCKLERVIAGLMFWSDATHLAQFGDASAWPIYLFFGNQSKYTCACPSSSACHPIAFMPTFISKFTKKKNYDDIIAHCKRELFHGVWKVLLDEEFVEAYKDGIVIRCYDGVCWRVFPRIFTYAADYPEKVLLAAIHDKGNFPCPQCLIAKEDFSRLGLRSDASRRFTKIRQYFSDRILAARNAIYRLGCPIKGNSFADILGPLGLDVYSIVTVDLLHEFELGIFKSVFRHLLRLLYVIHPDTVIQLNEQYGVPSNFVLWKRCNSSLSP
;
A
#
# COMPACT_ATOMS: atom_id res chain seq x y z
N MET A 1 27.29 2.93 5.37
CA MET A 1 26.30 2.00 5.94
C MET A 1 25.67 2.70 7.14
N PHE A 2 24.38 3.01 7.11
CA PHE A 2 23.70 3.61 8.26
C PHE A 2 23.21 2.47 9.15
N THR A 3 23.80 2.31 10.32
CA THR A 3 23.30 1.36 11.32
C THR A 3 22.04 1.95 11.95
N ILE A 4 20.93 1.21 11.94
CA ILE A 4 19.68 1.59 12.60
C ILE A 4 19.53 0.70 13.84
N PRO A 5 19.93 1.17 15.05
CA PRO A 5 19.87 0.35 16.26
C PRO A 5 18.43 -0.06 16.59
N GLY A 6 18.22 -1.33 16.92
CA GLY A 6 16.90 -1.85 17.32
C GLY A 6 15.96 -2.20 16.16
N LEU A 7 16.40 -2.10 14.90
CA LEU A 7 15.64 -2.61 13.76
C LEU A 7 15.65 -4.13 13.78
N LEU A 8 14.47 -4.74 13.97
CA LEU A 8 14.25 -6.16 13.74
C LEU A 8 13.71 -6.33 12.33
N TYR A 9 14.35 -7.17 11.51
CA TYR A 9 13.91 -7.38 10.13
C TYR A 9 14.26 -8.77 9.62
N ARG A 10 13.60 -9.17 8.53
CA ARG A 10 13.90 -10.35 7.72
C ARG A 10 14.31 -9.88 6.33
N GLN A 11 15.34 -10.51 5.76
CA GLN A 11 15.73 -10.26 4.37
C GLN A 11 14.58 -10.65 3.44
N LEU A 12 14.25 -9.79 2.47
CA LEU A 12 13.13 -10.01 1.57
C LEU A 12 13.33 -11.29 0.73
N VAL A 13 14.54 -11.53 0.24
CA VAL A 13 14.85 -12.73 -0.55
C VAL A 13 14.65 -14.00 0.25
N ALA A 14 15.06 -14.01 1.53
CA ALA A 14 14.82 -15.14 2.42
C ALA A 14 13.33 -15.42 2.65
N VAL A 15 12.50 -14.36 2.80
CA VAL A 15 11.04 -14.49 2.93
C VAL A 15 10.42 -15.04 1.64
N ILE A 16 10.83 -14.52 0.48
CA ILE A 16 10.34 -14.99 -0.83
C ILE A 16 10.71 -16.46 -1.02
N HIS A 17 11.96 -16.83 -0.74
CA HIS A 17 12.40 -18.22 -0.83
C HIS A 17 11.58 -19.12 0.08
N SER A 18 11.47 -18.81 1.38
CA SER A 18 10.70 -19.65 2.31
C SER A 18 9.25 -19.83 1.85
N THR A 19 8.59 -18.73 1.48
CA THR A 19 7.17 -18.78 1.10
C THR A 19 6.92 -19.61 -0.17
N PHE A 20 7.81 -19.57 -1.16
CA PHE A 20 7.68 -20.40 -2.39
C PHE A 20 8.00 -21.88 -2.17
N THR A 21 8.77 -22.21 -1.13
CA THR A 21 9.10 -23.60 -0.77
C THR A 21 8.09 -24.28 0.15
N GLU A 22 7.25 -23.52 0.85
CA GLU A 22 6.24 -24.04 1.77
C GLU A 22 5.05 -24.68 1.06
N ASP A 23 4.40 -25.66 1.69
CA ASP A 23 3.22 -26.38 1.16
C ASP A 23 2.07 -25.45 0.74
N ASN A 24 1.97 -24.27 1.37
CA ASN A 24 0.96 -23.27 1.04
C ASN A 24 1.14 -22.67 -0.37
N ALA A 25 2.35 -22.73 -0.93
CA ALA A 25 2.65 -22.29 -2.29
C ALA A 25 1.90 -23.12 -3.36
N LYS A 26 1.34 -24.28 -3.01
CA LYS A 26 0.47 -25.05 -3.92
C LYS A 26 -0.76 -24.32 -4.42
N TRP A 27 -1.16 -23.27 -3.71
CA TRP A 27 -2.27 -22.41 -4.09
C TRP A 27 -1.82 -21.12 -4.78
N PHE A 28 -0.54 -21.01 -5.14
CA PHE A 28 -0.04 -19.82 -5.83
C PHE A 28 -0.40 -19.84 -7.30
N HIS A 29 -0.91 -18.70 -7.77
CA HIS A 29 -1.01 -18.42 -9.19
C HIS A 29 0.32 -17.84 -9.67
N LEU A 30 1.07 -18.64 -10.44
CA LEU A 30 2.36 -18.25 -11.02
C LEU A 30 2.21 -17.59 -12.40
N THR A 31 1.19 -18.00 -13.15
CA THR A 31 0.86 -17.46 -14.48
C THR A 31 -0.37 -16.58 -14.37
N PRO A 32 -0.30 -15.30 -14.80
CA PRO A 32 -1.46 -14.43 -14.77
C PRO A 32 -2.45 -14.78 -15.89
N PHE A 33 -3.68 -14.33 -15.72
CA PHE A 33 -4.72 -14.48 -16.72
C PHE A 33 -5.73 -13.32 -16.64
N ARG A 34 -6.61 -13.22 -17.64
CA ARG A 34 -7.77 -12.33 -17.57
C ARG A 34 -9.01 -13.12 -17.20
N ARG A 35 -9.74 -12.66 -16.20
CA ARG A 35 -11.02 -13.21 -15.80
C ARG A 35 -12.14 -12.41 -16.47
N VAL A 36 -12.99 -13.11 -17.22
CA VAL A 36 -14.14 -12.54 -17.92
C VAL A 36 -15.38 -13.32 -17.51
N TRP A 37 -16.45 -12.60 -17.20
CA TRP A 37 -17.77 -13.19 -17.03
C TRP A 37 -18.56 -12.99 -18.32
N ARG A 38 -19.22 -14.05 -18.77
CA ARG A 38 -20.10 -14.01 -19.95
C ARG A 38 -21.52 -14.30 -19.51
N SER A 39 -22.44 -13.39 -19.85
CA SER A 39 -23.86 -13.56 -19.60
C SER A 39 -24.40 -14.74 -20.40
N ALA A 40 -25.03 -15.71 -19.71
CA ALA A 40 -25.67 -16.84 -20.37
C ALA A 40 -26.91 -16.42 -21.19
N ILE A 41 -27.51 -15.27 -20.89
CA ILE A 41 -28.73 -14.77 -21.53
C ILE A 41 -28.41 -13.89 -22.73
N THR A 42 -27.52 -12.91 -22.53
CA THR A 42 -27.23 -11.88 -23.54
C THR A 42 -25.95 -12.14 -24.31
N GLY A 43 -25.12 -13.10 -23.88
CA GLY A 43 -23.78 -13.34 -24.43
C GLY A 43 -22.76 -12.22 -24.14
N CYS A 44 -23.18 -11.13 -23.47
CA CYS A 44 -22.30 -10.00 -23.15
C CYS A 44 -21.16 -10.43 -22.23
N GLU A 45 -19.96 -9.98 -22.55
CA GLU A 45 -18.77 -10.19 -21.73
C GLU A 45 -18.47 -8.98 -20.86
N MET A 46 -18.08 -9.24 -19.61
CA MET A 46 -17.63 -8.24 -18.67
C MET A 46 -16.31 -8.65 -18.05
N ARG A 47 -15.37 -7.70 -17.99
CA ARG A 47 -14.10 -7.89 -17.29
C ARG A 47 -14.34 -7.96 -15.78
N LEU A 48 -13.85 -9.04 -15.16
CA LEU A 48 -13.82 -9.17 -13.70
C LEU A 48 -12.47 -8.71 -13.16
N TYR A 49 -12.51 -7.92 -12.08
CA TYR A 49 -11.37 -7.44 -11.33
C TYR A 49 -11.51 -7.91 -9.87
N ASP A 50 -10.66 -8.82 -9.44
CA ASP A 50 -10.83 -9.50 -8.15
C ASP A 50 -9.53 -9.84 -7.42
N GLU A 51 -8.47 -10.17 -8.16
CA GLU A 51 -7.19 -10.64 -7.64
C GLU A 51 -6.03 -9.95 -8.38
N LEU A 52 -4.86 -9.92 -7.76
CA LEU A 52 -3.72 -9.24 -8.36
C LEU A 52 -3.17 -10.01 -9.57
N TYR A 53 -3.09 -11.35 -9.52
CA TYR A 53 -2.70 -12.20 -10.64
C TYR A 53 -3.71 -12.20 -11.81
N THR A 54 -4.93 -11.68 -11.61
CA THR A 54 -5.89 -11.47 -12.70
C THR A 54 -5.87 -10.04 -13.25
N SER A 55 -5.07 -9.14 -12.66
CA SER A 55 -5.04 -7.71 -13.00
C SER A 55 -4.27 -7.43 -14.28
N ASP A 56 -4.60 -6.33 -14.95
CA ASP A 56 -3.86 -5.90 -16.14
C ASP A 56 -2.42 -5.49 -15.80
N ALA A 57 -2.17 -5.03 -14.56
CA ALA A 57 -0.83 -4.70 -14.09
C ALA A 57 0.07 -5.94 -14.06
N TRP A 58 -0.42 -7.05 -13.50
CA TRP A 58 0.35 -8.30 -13.47
C TRP A 58 0.56 -8.88 -14.86
N ASN A 59 -0.50 -8.92 -15.68
CA ASN A 59 -0.38 -9.40 -17.06
C ASN A 59 0.70 -8.62 -17.83
N ARG A 60 0.73 -7.27 -17.74
CA ARG A 60 1.78 -6.46 -18.36
C ARG A 60 3.17 -6.76 -17.81
N ALA A 61 3.33 -6.79 -16.49
CA ALA A 61 4.62 -7.07 -15.86
C ALA A 61 5.16 -8.45 -16.24
N HIS A 62 4.28 -9.46 -16.35
CA HIS A 62 4.63 -10.79 -16.81
C HIS A 62 5.03 -10.81 -18.28
N ASP A 63 4.28 -10.15 -19.15
CA ASP A 63 4.61 -10.04 -20.59
C ASP A 63 5.95 -9.34 -20.81
N GLU A 64 6.21 -8.25 -20.09
CA GLU A 64 7.49 -7.54 -20.12
C GLU A 64 8.63 -8.43 -19.67
N LEU A 65 8.43 -9.15 -18.55
CA LEU A 65 9.40 -10.12 -18.06
C LEU A 65 9.71 -11.21 -19.10
N GLN A 66 8.69 -11.73 -19.79
CA GLN A 66 8.91 -12.75 -20.83
C GLN A 66 9.66 -12.21 -22.05
N LYS A 67 9.53 -10.92 -22.36
CA LYS A 67 10.23 -10.28 -23.48
C LYS A 67 11.69 -9.92 -23.18
N GLN A 68 12.09 -9.88 -21.91
CA GLN A 68 13.47 -9.56 -21.54
C GLN A 68 14.45 -10.60 -22.09
N SER A 69 15.46 -10.14 -22.82
CA SER A 69 16.59 -10.95 -23.26
C SER A 69 17.48 -11.31 -22.08
N ARG A 70 17.96 -12.55 -22.03
CA ARG A 70 18.91 -13.01 -21.00
C ARG A 70 20.24 -13.38 -21.61
N SER A 71 21.31 -13.05 -20.90
CA SER A 71 22.68 -13.42 -21.26
C SER A 71 23.23 -14.61 -20.48
N ASP A 72 22.49 -15.11 -19.47
CA ASP A 72 22.98 -16.16 -18.56
C ASP A 72 22.65 -17.61 -19.01
N GLY A 73 21.98 -17.78 -20.16
CA GLY A 73 21.64 -19.09 -20.71
C GLY A 73 20.62 -19.89 -19.89
N CYS A 74 20.01 -19.30 -18.86
CA CYS A 74 19.00 -19.97 -18.03
C CYS A 74 17.74 -20.28 -18.85
N LYS A 75 17.29 -21.55 -18.84
CA LYS A 75 16.10 -22.03 -19.55
C LYS A 75 14.88 -22.26 -18.66
N LEU A 76 14.99 -21.93 -17.37
CA LEU A 76 13.87 -22.09 -16.43
C LEU A 76 12.74 -21.13 -16.79
N GLU A 77 11.50 -21.59 -16.59
CA GLU A 77 10.33 -20.73 -16.72
C GLU A 77 10.40 -19.58 -15.72
N ARG A 78 10.00 -18.40 -16.20
CA ARG A 78 10.06 -17.15 -15.43
C ARG A 78 8.70 -16.84 -14.85
N VAL A 79 8.63 -16.64 -13.55
CA VAL A 79 7.39 -16.33 -12.83
C VAL A 79 7.59 -15.12 -11.95
N ILE A 80 6.49 -14.47 -11.58
CA ILE A 80 6.53 -13.28 -10.72
C ILE A 80 6.19 -13.68 -9.28
N ALA A 81 6.99 -13.19 -8.33
CA ALA A 81 6.58 -13.06 -6.94
C ALA A 81 5.97 -11.67 -6.74
N GLY A 82 4.64 -11.59 -6.67
CA GLY A 82 3.92 -10.33 -6.53
C GLY A 82 3.93 -9.86 -5.10
N LEU A 83 4.73 -8.85 -4.78
CA LEU A 83 4.89 -8.32 -3.43
C LEU A 83 3.85 -7.22 -3.16
N MET A 84 3.13 -7.36 -2.05
CA MET A 84 2.17 -6.40 -1.54
C MET A 84 2.57 -6.02 -0.11
N PHE A 85 2.83 -4.74 0.13
CA PHE A 85 3.30 -4.27 1.43
C PHE A 85 2.23 -3.50 2.20
N TRP A 86 2.31 -3.60 3.52
CA TRP A 86 1.58 -2.74 4.45
C TRP A 86 2.51 -2.19 5.51
N SER A 87 2.26 -0.98 5.97
CA SER A 87 2.78 -0.50 7.25
C SER A 87 1.66 0.21 8.01
N ASP A 88 1.72 0.06 9.33
CA ASP A 88 0.74 0.68 10.24
C ASP A 88 1.37 0.87 11.62
N ALA A 89 1.63 2.11 12.01
CA ALA A 89 2.10 2.46 13.34
C ALA A 89 0.99 2.21 14.37
N THR A 90 1.13 1.15 15.16
CA THR A 90 0.11 0.65 16.08
C THR A 90 0.52 0.83 17.55
N HIS A 91 -0.46 1.18 18.39
CA HIS A 91 -0.30 1.12 19.85
C HIS A 91 -0.48 -0.33 20.31
N LEU A 92 0.53 -0.87 21.01
CA LEU A 92 0.55 -2.26 21.46
C LEU A 92 -0.23 -2.48 22.77
N ALA A 93 -0.46 -1.42 23.54
CA ALA A 93 -1.13 -1.50 24.82
C ALA A 93 -2.28 -0.49 24.91
N GLN A 94 -3.41 -0.93 25.45
CA GLN A 94 -4.56 -0.08 25.75
C GLN A 94 -4.27 0.89 26.92
N PHE A 95 -3.31 0.50 27.76
CA PHE A 95 -2.74 1.30 28.85
C PHE A 95 -1.20 1.20 28.78
N GLY A 96 -0.52 2.31 28.51
CA GLY A 96 0.95 2.37 28.36
C GLY A 96 1.37 3.14 27.10
N ASP A 97 2.68 3.39 26.95
CA ASP A 97 3.29 4.10 25.82
C ASP A 97 3.93 3.16 24.79
N ALA A 98 3.74 1.84 24.94
CA ALA A 98 4.26 0.84 24.02
C ALA A 98 3.57 0.94 22.64
N SER A 99 4.38 1.21 21.62
CA SER A 99 3.96 1.27 20.21
C SER A 99 4.92 0.47 19.34
N ALA A 100 4.40 -0.15 18.29
CA ALA A 100 5.19 -0.79 17.25
C ALA A 100 4.87 -0.18 15.90
N TRP A 101 5.85 -0.25 15.00
CA TRP A 101 5.65 0.15 13.61
C TRP A 101 6.07 -1.00 12.68
N PRO A 102 5.21 -2.01 12.55
CA PRO A 102 5.45 -3.15 11.68
C PRO A 102 5.38 -2.80 10.19
N ILE A 103 6.15 -3.54 9.40
CA ILE A 103 5.98 -3.68 7.96
C ILE A 103 5.61 -5.13 7.67
N TYR A 104 4.52 -5.31 6.93
CA TYR A 104 4.00 -6.60 6.52
C TYR A 104 4.17 -6.80 5.03
N LEU A 105 4.39 -8.05 4.63
CA LEU A 105 4.42 -8.52 3.25
C LEU A 105 3.38 -9.61 3.05
N PHE A 106 2.56 -9.46 2.03
CA PHE A 106 1.74 -10.53 1.46
C PHE A 106 2.15 -10.79 0.02
N PHE A 107 1.82 -12.00 -0.45
CA PHE A 107 2.05 -12.39 -1.84
C PHE A 107 0.76 -12.31 -2.62
N GLY A 108 0.75 -11.45 -3.64
CA GLY A 108 -0.36 -11.32 -4.57
C GLY A 108 -0.50 -12.51 -5.52
N ASN A 109 0.36 -13.53 -5.40
CA ASN A 109 0.20 -14.86 -6.00
C ASN A 109 -0.93 -15.65 -5.33
N GLN A 110 -1.30 -15.30 -4.10
CA GLN A 110 -2.28 -16.01 -3.29
C GLN A 110 -3.63 -15.29 -3.34
N SER A 111 -4.72 -16.05 -3.23
CA SER A 111 -6.07 -15.48 -3.26
C SER A 111 -6.32 -14.59 -2.04
N LYS A 112 -7.11 -13.53 -2.20
CA LYS A 112 -7.52 -12.67 -1.08
C LYS A 112 -8.25 -13.43 0.03
N TYR A 113 -8.95 -14.52 -0.28
CA TYR A 113 -9.63 -15.34 0.72
C TYR A 113 -8.64 -16.04 1.65
N THR A 114 -7.52 -16.51 1.10
CA THR A 114 -6.44 -17.07 1.91
C THR A 114 -5.76 -15.97 2.71
N CYS A 115 -5.45 -14.83 2.10
CA CYS A 115 -4.88 -13.67 2.80
C CYS A 115 -5.77 -13.18 3.96
N ALA A 116 -7.09 -13.24 3.79
CA ALA A 116 -8.07 -12.86 4.82
C ALA A 116 -8.29 -13.93 5.90
N CYS A 117 -7.71 -15.13 5.74
CA CYS A 117 -7.84 -16.22 6.69
C CYS A 117 -6.71 -16.16 7.73
N PRO A 118 -6.99 -15.87 9.02
CA PRO A 118 -5.93 -15.69 10.02
C PRO A 118 -5.08 -16.94 10.28
N SER A 119 -5.62 -18.14 10.07
CA SER A 119 -4.90 -19.40 10.25
C SER A 119 -4.04 -19.80 9.04
N SER A 120 -4.11 -19.05 7.93
CA SER A 120 -3.36 -19.37 6.70
C SER A 120 -1.87 -19.02 6.77
N SER A 121 -1.46 -18.18 7.73
CA SER A 121 -0.10 -17.62 7.81
C SER A 121 0.37 -16.87 6.54
N ALA A 122 -0.58 -16.31 5.76
CA ALA A 122 -0.29 -15.56 4.53
C ALA A 122 0.34 -14.17 4.77
N CYS A 123 0.27 -13.65 6.00
CA CYS A 123 0.87 -12.38 6.40
C CYS A 123 2.28 -12.61 6.94
N HIS A 124 3.28 -11.96 6.34
CA HIS A 124 4.66 -12.04 6.79
C HIS A 124 5.11 -10.70 7.38
N PRO A 125 5.27 -10.57 8.71
CA PRO A 125 5.97 -9.43 9.30
C PRO A 125 7.44 -9.47 8.88
N ILE A 126 7.90 -8.43 8.19
CA ILE A 126 9.26 -8.36 7.63
C ILE A 126 10.15 -7.35 8.34
N ALA A 127 9.57 -6.35 9.03
CA ALA A 127 10.34 -5.42 9.83
C ALA A 127 9.52 -4.81 10.95
N PHE A 128 10.20 -4.35 12.00
CA PHE A 128 9.66 -3.47 13.03
C PHE A 128 10.52 -2.22 13.10
N MET A 129 9.99 -1.07 12.68
CA MET A 129 10.75 0.18 12.68
C MET A 129 11.00 0.65 14.12
N PRO A 130 12.22 1.11 14.44
CA PRO A 130 12.56 1.52 15.79
C PRO A 130 11.95 2.86 16.17
N THR A 131 11.43 2.95 17.40
CA THR A 131 10.79 4.12 17.97
C THR A 131 11.81 5.01 18.72
N PHE A 132 12.74 5.66 18.00
CA PHE A 132 13.76 6.50 18.67
C PHE A 132 13.33 7.95 18.94
N ILE A 133 12.22 8.39 18.35
CA ILE A 133 11.84 9.81 18.30
C ILE A 133 11.28 10.31 19.65
N SER A 134 10.81 9.41 20.52
CA SER A 134 10.28 9.74 21.86
C SER A 134 11.31 10.41 22.79
N LYS A 135 12.62 10.32 22.48
CA LYS A 135 13.66 11.03 23.24
C LYS A 135 13.74 12.52 22.90
N PHE A 136 13.30 12.93 21.71
CA PHE A 136 13.29 14.33 21.27
C PHE A 136 12.01 15.09 21.62
N THR A 137 10.92 14.38 21.94
CA THR A 137 9.57 14.94 22.16
C THR A 137 9.41 15.72 23.46
N LYS A 138 10.41 15.76 24.34
CA LYS A 138 10.33 16.48 25.62
C LYS A 138 10.52 18.01 25.52
N LYS A 139 10.84 18.55 24.34
CA LYS A 139 10.99 20.00 24.13
C LYS A 139 9.97 20.49 23.08
N LYS A 140 9.27 21.60 23.38
CA LYS A 140 8.39 22.30 22.43
C LYS A 140 9.22 22.84 21.25
N ASN A 141 8.64 22.86 20.04
CA ASN A 141 9.16 23.45 18.78
C ASN A 141 10.09 22.57 17.88
N TYR A 142 9.94 21.25 17.85
CA TYR A 142 10.74 20.38 16.97
C TYR A 142 9.92 19.61 15.91
N ASP A 143 8.70 20.03 15.59
CA ASP A 143 7.79 19.25 14.73
C ASP A 143 8.36 18.99 13.33
N ASP A 144 8.99 19.99 12.71
CA ASP A 144 9.63 19.85 11.39
C ASP A 144 10.82 18.88 11.43
N ILE A 145 11.62 18.92 12.50
CA ILE A 145 12.76 18.03 12.72
C ILE A 145 12.26 16.61 12.97
N ILE A 146 11.19 16.44 13.75
CA ILE A 146 10.56 15.14 13.99
C ILE A 146 10.02 14.56 12.68
N ALA A 147 9.32 15.36 11.86
CA ALA A 147 8.83 14.94 10.56
C ALA A 147 9.98 14.53 9.63
N HIS A 148 11.08 15.29 9.63
CA HIS A 148 12.29 14.95 8.89
C HIS A 148 12.88 13.61 9.37
N CYS A 149 13.07 13.43 10.67
CA CYS A 149 13.60 12.21 11.27
C CYS A 149 12.72 10.98 10.99
N LYS A 150 11.38 11.11 11.07
CA LYS A 150 10.44 10.03 10.70
C LYS A 150 10.64 9.59 9.26
N ARG A 151 10.77 10.54 8.35
CA ARG A 151 11.00 10.27 6.92
C ARG A 151 12.35 9.60 6.67
N GLU A 152 13.42 10.13 7.26
CA GLU A 152 14.76 9.55 7.11
C GLU A 152 14.84 8.15 7.72
N LEU A 153 14.15 7.91 8.85
CA LEU A 153 14.02 6.58 9.42
C LEU A 153 13.29 5.64 8.47
N PHE A 154 12.10 6.04 7.99
CA PHE A 154 11.27 5.23 7.10
C PHE A 154 12.06 4.80 5.86
N HIS A 155 12.67 5.75 5.15
CA HIS A 155 13.49 5.43 3.98
C HIS A 155 14.81 4.75 4.34
N GLY A 156 15.36 4.98 5.53
CA GLY A 156 16.51 4.26 6.04
C GLY A 156 16.21 2.76 6.21
N VAL A 157 15.07 2.43 6.81
CA VAL A 157 14.62 1.03 6.96
C VAL A 157 14.39 0.40 5.59
N TRP A 158 13.74 1.10 4.67
CA TRP A 158 13.54 0.59 3.31
C TRP A 158 14.85 0.39 2.53
N LYS A 159 15.89 1.19 2.77
CA LYS A 159 17.23 0.93 2.21
C LYS A 159 17.88 -0.34 2.76
N VAL A 160 17.55 -0.72 4.00
CA VAL A 160 18.01 -1.99 4.59
C VAL A 160 17.23 -3.18 4.01
N LEU A 161 15.93 -3.02 3.78
CA LEU A 161 15.09 -4.07 3.20
C LEU A 161 15.33 -4.28 1.69
N LEU A 162 15.60 -3.19 0.97
CA LEU A 162 15.98 -3.19 -0.45
C LEU A 162 17.50 -3.30 -0.59
N ASP A 163 18.06 -4.34 0.02
CA ASP A 163 19.49 -4.63 -0.02
C ASP A 163 19.94 -5.10 -1.42
N GLU A 164 21.25 -5.28 -1.57
CA GLU A 164 21.87 -5.67 -2.83
C GLU A 164 21.33 -7.01 -3.35
N GLU A 165 21.12 -7.98 -2.45
CA GLU A 165 20.56 -9.30 -2.81
C GLU A 165 19.13 -9.15 -3.36
N PHE A 166 18.29 -8.32 -2.73
CA PHE A 166 16.95 -8.05 -3.26
C PHE A 166 16.99 -7.34 -4.62
N VAL A 167 17.91 -6.38 -4.81
CA VAL A 167 18.07 -5.66 -6.09
C VAL A 167 18.51 -6.60 -7.20
N GLU A 168 19.44 -7.51 -6.94
CA GLU A 168 19.84 -8.57 -7.88
C GLU A 168 18.68 -9.52 -8.18
N ALA A 169 17.96 -9.96 -7.15
CA ALA A 169 16.75 -10.78 -7.32
C ALA A 169 15.69 -10.07 -8.16
N TYR A 170 15.50 -8.76 -7.96
CA TYR A 170 14.56 -7.95 -8.74
C TYR A 170 14.96 -7.88 -10.22
N LYS A 171 16.25 -7.66 -10.49
CA LYS A 171 16.78 -7.51 -11.85
C LYS A 171 16.83 -8.84 -12.59
N ASP A 172 17.48 -9.83 -12.01
CA ASP A 172 17.88 -11.06 -12.71
C ASP A 172 17.02 -12.28 -12.32
N GLY A 173 16.22 -12.15 -11.27
CA GLY A 173 15.41 -13.24 -10.70
C GLY A 173 16.24 -14.18 -9.83
N ILE A 174 15.58 -14.94 -8.96
CA ILE A 174 16.18 -15.98 -8.12
C ILE A 174 15.68 -17.36 -8.54
N VAL A 175 16.55 -18.37 -8.50
CA VAL A 175 16.14 -19.75 -8.79
C VAL A 175 15.64 -20.39 -7.50
N ILE A 176 14.37 -20.80 -7.48
CA ILE A 176 13.75 -21.45 -6.33
C ILE A 176 13.18 -22.79 -6.77
N ARG A 177 13.46 -23.84 -5.99
CA ARG A 177 12.76 -25.12 -6.11
C ARG A 177 11.50 -25.03 -5.28
N CYS A 178 10.36 -24.89 -5.93
CA CYS A 178 9.08 -24.68 -5.27
C CYS A 178 8.59 -25.95 -4.54
N TYR A 179 7.48 -25.83 -3.83
CA TYR A 179 6.86 -26.92 -3.05
C TYR A 179 6.66 -28.22 -3.85
N ASP A 180 6.43 -28.12 -5.16
CA ASP A 180 6.19 -29.23 -6.10
C ASP A 180 7.48 -29.90 -6.58
N GLY A 181 8.65 -29.41 -6.14
CA GLY A 181 9.96 -29.86 -6.59
C GLY A 181 10.42 -29.24 -7.91
N VAL A 182 9.59 -28.42 -8.57
CA VAL A 182 9.93 -27.76 -9.84
C VAL A 182 10.77 -26.52 -9.57
N CYS A 183 11.81 -26.32 -10.38
CA CYS A 183 12.65 -25.13 -10.30
C CYS A 183 12.10 -24.03 -11.21
N TRP A 184 11.87 -22.86 -10.62
CA TRP A 184 11.38 -21.67 -11.31
C TRP A 184 12.38 -20.53 -11.16
N ARG A 185 12.48 -19.66 -12.18
CA ARG A 185 13.17 -18.37 -12.03
C ARG A 185 12.14 -17.33 -11.58
N VAL A 186 12.16 -17.02 -10.29
CA VAL A 186 11.19 -16.15 -9.63
C VAL A 186 11.68 -14.70 -9.63
N PHE A 187 10.85 -13.77 -10.09
CA PHE A 187 11.14 -12.34 -10.15
C PHE A 187 10.26 -11.57 -9.17
N PRO A 188 10.83 -10.98 -8.11
CA PRO A 188 10.09 -10.11 -7.21
C PRO A 188 9.57 -8.86 -7.95
N ARG A 189 8.29 -8.54 -7.81
CA ARG A 189 7.71 -7.29 -8.32
C ARG A 189 6.79 -6.68 -7.28
N ILE A 190 7.04 -5.42 -6.94
CA ILE A 190 6.21 -4.68 -5.98
C ILE A 190 5.01 -4.14 -6.72
N PHE A 191 3.81 -4.53 -6.30
CA PHE A 191 2.57 -4.06 -6.93
C PHE A 191 1.81 -3.08 -6.06
N THR A 192 1.80 -3.29 -4.75
CA THR A 192 1.03 -2.46 -3.84
C THR A 192 1.80 -2.15 -2.57
N TYR A 193 1.52 -0.98 -2.02
CA TYR A 193 1.87 -0.56 -0.69
C TYR A 193 0.67 0.20 -0.13
N ALA A 194 -0.01 -0.42 0.84
CA ALA A 194 -1.10 0.19 1.58
C ALA A 194 -0.62 0.69 2.95
N ALA A 195 -1.09 1.87 3.34
CA ALA A 195 -0.84 2.47 4.63
C ALA A 195 -1.90 3.55 4.89
N ASP A 196 -1.91 4.14 6.09
CA ASP A 196 -2.70 5.32 6.35
C ASP A 196 -2.14 6.58 5.64
N TYR A 197 -2.85 7.70 5.69
CA TYR A 197 -2.44 8.90 4.97
C TYR A 197 -1.08 9.48 5.45
N PRO A 198 -0.82 9.67 6.76
CA PRO A 198 0.49 10.06 7.26
C PRO A 198 1.64 9.18 6.76
N GLU A 199 1.46 7.86 6.72
CA GLU A 199 2.49 6.95 6.23
C GLU A 199 2.64 6.98 4.72
N LYS A 200 1.54 7.15 3.96
CA LYS A 200 1.62 7.40 2.52
C LYS A 200 2.40 8.66 2.19
N VAL A 201 2.28 9.70 3.01
CA VAL A 201 3.05 10.93 2.86
C VAL A 201 4.55 10.65 3.01
N LEU A 202 4.94 9.78 3.95
CA LEU A 202 6.32 9.33 4.11
C LEU A 202 6.77 8.50 2.91
N LEU A 203 5.98 7.49 2.51
CA LEU A 203 6.25 6.62 1.38
C LEU A 203 6.42 7.40 0.06
N ALA A 204 5.54 8.35 -0.21
CA ALA A 204 5.56 9.18 -1.41
C ALA A 204 6.54 10.36 -1.32
N ALA A 205 7.16 10.58 -0.15
CA ALA A 205 8.03 11.71 0.16
C ALA A 205 7.39 13.09 -0.12
N ILE A 206 6.09 13.23 0.13
CA ILE A 206 5.33 14.48 -0.08
C ILE A 206 5.17 15.27 1.23
N HIS A 207 4.40 16.37 1.20
CA HIS A 207 4.07 17.15 2.40
C HIS A 207 2.67 16.80 2.89
N ASP A 208 2.55 16.55 4.20
CA ASP A 208 1.26 16.30 4.84
C ASP A 208 0.34 17.52 4.67
N LYS A 209 -0.90 17.32 4.23
CA LYS A 209 -1.88 18.39 3.99
C LYS A 209 -1.38 19.53 3.09
N GLY A 210 -0.42 19.28 2.21
CA GLY A 210 0.04 20.27 1.23
C GLY A 210 -1.05 20.66 0.24
N ASN A 211 -0.75 21.65 -0.62
CA ASN A 211 -1.69 22.10 -1.66
C ASN A 211 -2.07 20.99 -2.66
N PHE A 212 -1.20 19.97 -2.81
CA PHE A 212 -1.39 18.80 -3.66
C PHE A 212 -1.25 17.52 -2.82
N PRO A 213 -2.25 17.21 -1.97
CA PRO A 213 -2.09 16.25 -0.89
C PRO A 213 -2.16 14.78 -1.37
N CYS A 214 -2.58 14.52 -2.61
CA CYS A 214 -2.69 13.15 -3.12
C CYS A 214 -1.30 12.54 -3.39
N PRO A 215 -1.02 11.31 -2.91
CA PRO A 215 0.25 10.65 -3.19
C PRO A 215 0.42 10.26 -4.66
N GLN A 216 -0.67 9.99 -5.38
CA GLN A 216 -0.64 9.53 -6.77
C GLN A 216 -0.73 10.65 -7.82
N CYS A 217 -1.36 11.79 -7.51
CA CYS A 217 -1.61 12.85 -8.50
C CYS A 217 -1.43 14.26 -7.93
N LEU A 218 -1.36 15.24 -8.83
CA LEU A 218 -1.20 16.67 -8.55
C LEU A 218 -2.53 17.43 -8.60
N ILE A 219 -3.60 16.84 -8.10
CA ILE A 219 -4.87 17.55 -7.91
C ILE A 219 -4.72 18.50 -6.72
N ALA A 220 -5.10 19.75 -6.95
CA ALA A 220 -5.07 20.78 -5.92
C ALA A 220 -6.19 20.57 -4.91
N LYS A 221 -5.95 20.93 -3.65
CA LYS A 221 -6.94 20.81 -2.57
C LYS A 221 -8.23 21.59 -2.84
N GLU A 222 -8.12 22.73 -3.52
CA GLU A 222 -9.27 23.56 -3.94
C GLU A 222 -10.21 22.84 -4.93
N ASP A 223 -9.68 21.88 -5.72
CA ASP A 223 -10.46 21.10 -6.68
C ASP A 223 -11.20 19.92 -6.03
N PHE A 224 -11.08 19.71 -4.71
CA PHE A 224 -11.68 18.55 -4.02
C PHE A 224 -13.20 18.53 -4.06
N SER A 225 -13.84 19.68 -4.20
CA SER A 225 -15.29 19.76 -4.42
C SER A 225 -15.75 19.09 -5.71
N ARG A 226 -14.81 18.80 -6.63
CA ARG A 226 -15.07 18.22 -7.96
C ARG A 226 -14.83 16.71 -8.02
N LEU A 227 -14.49 16.09 -6.89
CA LEU A 227 -14.24 14.66 -6.80
C LEU A 227 -15.41 13.84 -7.33
N GLY A 228 -15.11 12.78 -8.09
CA GLY A 228 -16.12 11.89 -8.69
C GLY A 228 -16.72 12.40 -10.00
N LEU A 229 -16.44 13.64 -10.41
CA LEU A 229 -16.81 14.13 -11.75
C LEU A 229 -15.92 13.50 -12.84
N ARG A 230 -16.45 13.38 -14.07
CA ARG A 230 -15.63 12.97 -15.24
C ARG A 230 -14.37 13.83 -15.41
N SER A 231 -14.47 15.12 -15.08
CA SER A 231 -13.34 16.04 -15.09
C SER A 231 -12.28 15.73 -14.02
N ASP A 232 -12.68 15.23 -12.85
CA ASP A 232 -11.74 14.75 -11.82
C ASP A 232 -11.04 13.48 -12.31
N ALA A 233 -11.80 12.50 -12.82
CA ALA A 233 -11.21 11.28 -13.38
C ALA A 233 -10.14 11.60 -14.44
N SER A 234 -10.46 12.43 -15.43
CA SER A 234 -9.50 12.87 -16.46
C SER A 234 -8.28 13.58 -15.87
N ARG A 235 -8.46 14.45 -14.87
CA ARG A 235 -7.37 15.14 -14.18
C ARG A 235 -6.44 14.19 -13.43
N ARG A 236 -6.98 13.16 -12.78
CA ARG A 236 -6.16 12.16 -12.06
C ARG A 236 -5.21 11.43 -13.00
N PHE A 237 -5.66 11.10 -14.21
CA PHE A 237 -4.82 10.47 -15.23
C PHE A 237 -3.82 11.44 -15.86
N THR A 238 -4.24 12.66 -16.18
CA THR A 238 -3.37 13.64 -16.85
C THR A 238 -2.38 14.34 -15.92
N LYS A 239 -2.69 14.42 -14.62
CA LYS A 239 -1.85 15.03 -13.58
C LYS A 239 -1.24 13.98 -12.64
N ILE A 240 -0.91 12.80 -13.15
CA ILE A 240 -0.22 11.78 -12.36
C ILE A 240 1.11 12.34 -11.85
N ARG A 241 1.47 11.99 -10.62
CA ARG A 241 2.72 12.44 -10.01
C ARG A 241 3.89 11.70 -10.66
N GLN A 242 4.97 12.42 -10.93
CA GLN A 242 6.19 11.89 -11.50
C GLN A 242 7.37 12.20 -10.58
N TYR A 243 8.30 11.25 -10.46
CA TYR A 243 9.49 11.43 -9.64
C TYR A 243 10.60 12.00 -10.53
N PHE A 244 11.06 13.22 -10.22
CA PHE A 244 12.10 13.91 -10.99
C PHE A 244 13.44 13.80 -10.27
N SER A 245 14.14 12.67 -10.48
CA SER A 245 15.43 12.36 -9.82
C SER A 245 16.45 13.50 -9.96
N ASP A 246 16.63 14.06 -11.16
CA ASP A 246 17.62 15.11 -11.43
C ASP A 246 17.33 16.39 -10.66
N ARG A 247 16.04 16.79 -10.62
CA ARG A 247 15.61 17.97 -9.86
C ARG A 247 15.79 17.75 -8.36
N ILE A 248 15.54 16.52 -7.89
CA ILE A 248 15.74 16.14 -6.49
C ILE A 248 17.23 16.11 -6.15
N LEU A 249 18.10 15.62 -7.04
CA LEU A 249 19.54 15.60 -6.81
C LEU A 249 20.13 17.01 -6.79
N ALA A 250 19.73 17.86 -7.74
CA ALA A 250 20.10 19.27 -7.79
C ALA A 250 19.65 19.99 -6.50
N ALA A 251 18.40 19.74 -6.10
CA ALA A 251 17.88 20.18 -4.82
C ALA A 251 18.73 19.67 -3.64
N ARG A 252 19.01 18.37 -3.55
CA ARG A 252 19.80 17.75 -2.45
C ARG A 252 21.18 18.36 -2.34
N ASN A 253 21.83 18.63 -3.46
CA ASN A 253 23.08 19.39 -3.45
C ASN A 253 22.87 20.78 -2.86
N ALA A 254 21.84 21.52 -3.28
CA ALA A 254 21.50 22.80 -2.69
C ALA A 254 21.10 22.71 -1.19
N ILE A 255 20.62 21.57 -0.72
CA ILE A 255 20.15 21.39 0.65
C ILE A 255 21.29 21.05 1.60
N TYR A 256 21.98 19.95 1.29
CA TYR A 256 23.00 19.41 2.16
C TYR A 256 24.33 20.13 1.99
N ARG A 257 24.57 20.80 0.85
CA ARG A 257 25.75 21.65 0.65
C ARG A 257 25.46 23.14 0.81
N LEU A 258 24.25 23.61 0.48
CA LEU A 258 23.92 25.06 0.50
C LEU A 258 22.80 25.47 1.50
N GLY A 259 22.20 24.53 2.24
CA GLY A 259 21.32 24.82 3.39
C GLY A 259 19.81 25.03 3.13
N CYS A 260 19.26 24.75 1.94
CA CYS A 260 17.79 24.75 1.71
C CYS A 260 17.15 23.38 2.07
N PRO A 261 15.82 23.13 2.12
CA PRO A 261 15.25 21.78 2.41
C PRO A 261 14.36 21.16 1.30
N ILE A 262 14.62 19.90 0.85
CA ILE A 262 13.82 19.01 -0.07
C ILE A 262 14.12 17.52 0.24
N LYS A 263 13.19 16.62 -0.13
CA LYS A 263 13.04 15.22 0.31
C LYS A 263 13.45 14.22 -0.80
N GLY A 264 14.10 13.11 -0.44
CA GLY A 264 14.41 11.98 -1.34
C GLY A 264 13.65 10.70 -0.99
N ASN A 265 13.62 9.71 -1.89
CA ASN A 265 12.80 8.51 -1.80
C ASN A 265 13.58 7.22 -2.12
N SER A 266 13.69 6.29 -1.16
CA SER A 266 14.46 5.04 -1.30
C SER A 266 13.98 4.13 -2.44
N PHE A 267 12.67 4.02 -2.68
CA PHE A 267 12.13 3.17 -3.76
C PHE A 267 12.50 3.71 -5.12
N ALA A 268 12.30 5.02 -5.32
CA ALA A 268 12.63 5.66 -6.57
C ALA A 268 14.15 5.68 -6.82
N ASP A 269 14.95 5.88 -5.77
CA ASP A 269 16.41 5.91 -5.88
C ASP A 269 16.99 4.51 -6.20
N ILE A 270 16.44 3.42 -5.62
CA ILE A 270 16.97 2.04 -5.77
C ILE A 270 16.31 1.27 -6.93
N LEU A 271 14.98 1.25 -6.97
CA LEU A 271 14.21 0.43 -7.92
C LEU A 271 13.66 1.22 -9.10
N GLY A 272 13.69 2.56 -9.05
CA GLY A 272 13.32 3.42 -10.17
C GLY A 272 14.10 3.12 -11.46
N PRO A 273 15.44 2.94 -11.41
CA PRO A 273 16.22 2.51 -12.57
C PRO A 273 15.84 1.13 -13.12
N LEU A 274 15.16 0.31 -12.31
CA LEU A 274 14.64 -1.01 -12.68
C LEU A 274 13.16 -0.96 -13.12
N GLY A 275 12.60 0.24 -13.28
CA GLY A 275 11.26 0.47 -13.82
C GLY A 275 10.16 0.65 -12.77
N LEU A 276 10.47 0.69 -11.47
CA LEU A 276 9.46 0.92 -10.43
C LEU A 276 9.08 2.41 -10.33
N ASP A 277 7.81 2.73 -10.60
CA ASP A 277 7.20 3.99 -10.19
C ASP A 277 6.60 3.89 -8.79
N VAL A 278 7.21 4.57 -7.82
CA VAL A 278 6.76 4.57 -6.41
C VAL A 278 5.33 5.08 -6.25
N TYR A 279 4.86 5.98 -7.11
CA TYR A 279 3.50 6.51 -7.00
C TYR A 279 2.45 5.52 -7.48
N SER A 280 2.82 4.61 -8.37
CA SER A 280 1.92 3.59 -8.91
C SER A 280 1.57 2.48 -7.90
N ILE A 281 2.46 2.22 -6.93
CA ILE A 281 2.25 1.18 -5.91
C ILE A 281 1.43 1.66 -4.71
N VAL A 282 1.29 2.97 -4.48
CA VAL A 282 0.52 3.47 -3.33
C VAL A 282 -0.95 3.13 -3.52
N THR A 283 -1.54 2.32 -2.63
CA THR A 283 -2.95 1.93 -2.71
C THR A 283 -3.79 2.51 -1.58
N VAL A 284 -5.09 2.66 -1.81
CA VAL A 284 -6.04 3.10 -0.77
C VAL A 284 -6.14 2.04 0.31
N ASP A 285 -6.07 2.49 1.57
CA ASP A 285 -6.41 1.66 2.71
C ASP A 285 -7.87 1.97 3.07
N LEU A 286 -8.79 1.12 2.62
CA LEU A 286 -10.21 1.34 2.85
C LEU A 286 -10.57 1.30 4.33
N LEU A 287 -9.86 0.49 5.12
CA LEU A 287 -10.12 0.38 6.55
C LEU A 287 -9.80 1.71 7.23
N HIS A 288 -8.58 2.23 7.05
CA HIS A 288 -8.16 3.47 7.71
C HIS A 288 -8.80 4.73 7.10
N GLU A 289 -8.92 4.80 5.78
CA GLU A 289 -9.39 6.02 5.10
C GLU A 289 -10.92 6.13 5.03
N PHE A 290 -11.63 5.00 4.99
CA PHE A 290 -13.08 4.99 4.92
C PHE A 290 -13.71 4.41 6.19
N GLU A 291 -13.51 3.13 6.50
CA GLU A 291 -14.28 2.41 7.52
C GLU A 291 -14.08 2.94 8.95
N LEU A 292 -12.83 3.16 9.36
CA LEU A 292 -12.46 3.72 10.66
C LEU A 292 -12.53 5.26 10.65
N GLY A 293 -12.09 5.88 9.56
CA GLY A 293 -11.88 7.34 9.50
C GLY A 293 -13.14 8.16 9.24
N ILE A 294 -14.06 7.68 8.39
CA ILE A 294 -15.10 8.54 7.79
C ILE A 294 -16.49 7.88 7.74
N PHE A 295 -16.59 6.56 7.75
CA PHE A 295 -17.83 5.81 7.57
C PHE A 295 -18.90 6.25 8.55
N LYS A 296 -18.56 6.44 9.83
CA LYS A 296 -19.52 6.91 10.84
C LYS A 296 -20.14 8.26 10.47
N SER A 297 -19.36 9.17 9.88
CA SER A 297 -19.82 10.49 9.46
C SER A 297 -20.67 10.43 8.19
N VAL A 298 -20.24 9.64 7.21
CA VAL A 298 -20.99 9.41 5.95
C VAL A 298 -22.30 8.70 6.24
N PHE A 299 -22.27 7.61 7.02
CA PHE A 299 -23.45 6.86 7.41
C PHE A 299 -24.44 7.75 8.17
N ARG A 300 -23.96 8.58 9.10
CA ARG A 300 -24.80 9.57 9.79
C ARG A 300 -25.45 10.57 8.80
N HIS A 301 -24.72 11.03 7.80
CA HIS A 301 -25.24 11.94 6.79
C HIS A 301 -26.31 11.26 5.91
N LEU A 302 -26.07 10.02 5.49
CA LEU A 302 -27.04 9.22 4.73
C LEU A 302 -28.33 8.98 5.54
N LEU A 303 -28.22 8.68 6.84
CA LEU A 303 -29.38 8.58 7.73
C LEU A 303 -30.17 9.90 7.80
N ARG A 304 -29.49 11.05 7.82
CA ARG A 304 -30.13 12.38 7.78
C ARG A 304 -30.90 12.60 6.48
N LEU A 305 -30.32 12.22 5.34
CA LEU A 305 -31.00 12.32 4.04
C LEU A 305 -32.25 11.42 3.99
N LEU A 306 -32.14 10.16 4.43
CA LEU A 306 -33.29 9.24 4.49
C LEU A 306 -34.41 9.80 5.37
N TYR A 307 -34.06 10.31 6.55
CA TYR A 307 -35.04 10.91 7.46
C TYR A 307 -35.76 12.12 6.86
N VAL A 308 -35.04 12.97 6.12
CA VAL A 308 -35.61 14.12 5.42
C VAL A 308 -36.53 13.69 4.26
N ILE A 309 -36.20 12.61 3.55
CA ILE A 309 -37.05 12.07 2.48
C ILE A 309 -38.34 11.50 3.07
N HIS A 310 -38.22 10.61 4.06
CA HIS A 310 -39.36 10.08 4.80
C HIS A 310 -38.89 9.42 6.11
N PRO A 311 -39.40 9.81 7.29
CA PRO A 311 -38.97 9.26 8.58
C PRO A 311 -38.98 7.72 8.66
N ASP A 312 -39.97 7.08 8.04
CA ASP A 312 -40.13 5.62 8.06
C ASP A 312 -39.07 4.86 7.25
N THR A 313 -38.35 5.50 6.33
CA THR A 313 -37.26 4.80 5.60
C THR A 313 -36.10 4.41 6.51
N VAL A 314 -35.88 5.15 7.61
CA VAL A 314 -34.90 4.76 8.64
C VAL A 314 -35.39 3.53 9.42
N ILE A 315 -36.70 3.39 9.62
CA ILE A 315 -37.31 2.24 10.30
C ILE A 315 -37.16 0.99 9.43
N GLN A 316 -37.48 1.09 8.14
CA GLN A 316 -37.29 0.00 7.16
C GLN A 316 -35.82 -0.44 7.08
N LEU A 317 -34.88 0.51 7.11
CA LEU A 317 -33.45 0.19 7.16
C LEU A 317 -33.10 -0.58 8.44
N ASN A 318 -33.60 -0.15 9.62
CA ASN A 318 -33.35 -0.86 10.88
C ASN A 318 -33.88 -2.30 10.83
N GLU A 319 -35.08 -2.50 10.28
CA GLU A 319 -35.69 -3.84 10.13
C GLU A 319 -34.85 -4.76 9.23
N GLN A 320 -34.33 -4.24 8.11
CA GLN A 320 -33.48 -5.01 7.20
C GLN A 320 -32.18 -5.53 7.84
N TYR A 321 -31.61 -4.76 8.78
CA TYR A 321 -30.38 -5.13 9.50
C TYR A 321 -30.64 -5.74 10.89
N GLY A 322 -31.89 -6.06 11.23
CA GLY A 322 -32.25 -6.69 12.50
C GLY A 322 -32.01 -5.81 13.74
N VAL A 323 -32.01 -4.48 13.57
CA VAL A 323 -31.83 -3.51 14.65
C VAL A 323 -33.21 -3.20 15.26
N PRO A 324 -33.40 -3.31 16.59
CA PRO A 324 -34.70 -3.07 17.21
C PRO A 324 -35.24 -1.66 16.89
N SER A 325 -36.54 -1.51 16.65
CA SER A 325 -37.20 -0.24 16.30
C SER A 325 -37.01 0.88 17.34
N ASN A 326 -36.72 0.52 18.59
CA ASN A 326 -36.40 1.44 19.69
C ASN A 326 -34.93 1.91 19.68
N PHE A 327 -34.10 1.27 18.85
CA PHE A 327 -32.66 1.45 18.73
C PHE A 327 -32.36 2.33 17.51
N VAL A 328 -32.67 3.62 17.62
CA VAL A 328 -32.43 4.54 16.50
C VAL A 328 -30.92 4.69 16.31
N LEU A 329 -30.37 4.16 15.20
CA LEU A 329 -28.99 4.42 14.74
C LEU A 329 -28.63 5.92 14.80
N TRP A 330 -29.66 6.77 14.64
CA TRP A 330 -29.64 8.22 14.86
C TRP A 330 -29.18 8.68 16.25
N LYS A 331 -29.70 8.08 17.34
CA LYS A 331 -29.43 8.53 18.72
C LYS A 331 -27.97 8.30 19.13
N ARG A 332 -27.38 7.17 18.72
CA ARG A 332 -25.95 6.86 19.01
C ARG A 332 -24.97 7.63 18.12
N CYS A 333 -25.41 8.06 16.94
CA CYS A 333 -24.64 8.96 16.09
C CYS A 333 -24.67 10.40 16.62
N ASN A 334 -25.81 10.90 17.10
CA ASN A 334 -25.94 12.30 17.54
C ASN A 334 -25.66 12.55 19.03
N SER A 335 -25.34 11.55 19.84
CA SER A 335 -25.05 11.69 21.29
C SER A 335 -23.73 12.41 21.65
N SER A 336 -23.18 13.21 20.75
CA SER A 336 -22.03 14.12 20.99
C SER A 336 -22.42 15.60 20.86
N LEU A 337 -23.71 15.90 20.76
CA LEU A 337 -24.26 17.25 20.78
C LEU A 337 -25.47 17.28 21.71
N SER A 338 -25.19 17.42 23.00
CA SER A 338 -26.01 18.14 23.96
C SER A 338 -25.07 19.12 24.66
N PRO A 339 -25.50 20.35 24.97
CA PRO A 339 -24.62 21.41 25.48
C PRO A 339 -23.84 21.02 26.75
#